data_AF-A0AAV3ZRG2-F1
#
_entry.id   AF-A0AAV3ZRG2-F1
#
_cell.length_a   1.000
_cell.length_b   1.000
_cell.length_c   1.000
_cell.angle_alpha   90.00
_cell.angle_beta   90.00
_cell.angle_gamma   90.00
#
_symmetry.space_group_name_H-M   'P 1'
#
loop_
_entity.id
_entity.type
_entity.pdbx_description
1 polymer ?
#
loop_
_entity_poly.entity_id
_entity_poly.type
_entity_poly.pdbx_seq_one_letter_code
_entity_poly.pdbx_strand_id
1 'polypeptide(L)'
;MQRSGAKKAPLPEEKELPLQPCYSISDISMQQYDQFGKIHTVKIQYVFYRERVGIRPERITPSFVRKPKPNMILDHAPQVSELIKLGSLDLHDVESLVWALEDALMRLPCHRDKTLTYTKDEVQAEVWDEYTATIDKAGSVTSQKARVRIFFLAFLTGMPACELGISDRRRKGKEVVGRHDIIPVRTEDWIRIEEPEFHHVVDMETYERTHNIRFHPLDACQFELVRFRVRPRENRELPLQLRITQMLKGLHFEVRVDLLVTGYHAFSKKCGQFPCEDIEVRIKIPEPWIYYFRYEKRFGYGSLKAVARKPGRIKGLERITMMAQGLLTPALMEASVGSAKYEHLYRSVVWRIPRLPERNHGAYKNHVFVLHLGLGAHDEIPEQLEQTAACSFTMPASTVSKAQVRSISVDAQDPPEKWVRYIARYSYTVEIDNQMEDTESDKEISQ
;
A
#
# COMPACT_ATOMS: atom_id res chain seq x y z
N MET A 1 -27.61 -48.53 -37.74
CA MET A 1 -27.67 -47.09 -37.38
C MET A 1 -27.86 -46.96 -35.87
N GLN A 2 -26.77 -46.92 -35.10
CA GLN A 2 -26.82 -46.50 -33.70
C GLN A 2 -26.22 -45.09 -33.64
N ARG A 3 -27.06 -44.09 -33.36
CA ARG A 3 -26.62 -42.71 -33.11
C ARG A 3 -26.11 -42.63 -31.68
N SER A 4 -24.82 -42.33 -31.53
CA SER A 4 -24.19 -42.02 -30.26
C SER A 4 -24.79 -40.75 -29.68
N GLY A 5 -25.39 -40.85 -28.48
CA GLY A 5 -25.78 -39.69 -27.70
C GLY A 5 -24.54 -38.99 -27.14
N ALA A 6 -24.21 -37.82 -27.68
CA ALA A 6 -23.22 -36.94 -27.07
C ALA A 6 -23.78 -36.41 -25.74
N LYS A 7 -23.12 -36.74 -24.63
CA LYS A 7 -23.38 -36.11 -23.32
C LYS A 7 -22.99 -34.64 -23.41
N LYS A 8 -23.97 -33.73 -23.31
CA LYS A 8 -23.73 -32.30 -23.09
C LYS A 8 -22.95 -32.15 -21.78
N ALA A 9 -21.81 -31.45 -21.82
CA ALA A 9 -21.11 -31.02 -20.62
C ALA A 9 -22.05 -30.11 -19.79
N PRO A 10 -22.08 -30.24 -18.45
CA PRO A 10 -22.87 -29.33 -17.62
C PRO A 10 -22.33 -27.90 -17.81
N LEU A 11 -23.25 -26.95 -18.00
CA LEU A 11 -22.94 -25.52 -17.95
C LEU A 11 -22.34 -25.20 -16.57
N PRO A 12 -21.35 -24.29 -16.46
CA PRO A 12 -20.81 -23.91 -15.17
C PRO A 12 -21.94 -23.40 -14.27
N GLU A 13 -22.03 -23.93 -13.04
CA GLU A 13 -22.99 -23.42 -12.04
C GLU A 13 -22.65 -21.96 -11.75
N GLU A 14 -23.53 -21.05 -12.17
CA GLU A 14 -23.43 -19.64 -11.85
C GLU A 14 -23.66 -19.48 -10.35
N LYS A 15 -22.60 -19.09 -9.63
CA LYS A 15 -22.66 -18.82 -8.20
C LYS A 15 -22.95 -17.34 -7.99
N GLU A 16 -24.16 -17.03 -7.58
CA GLU A 16 -24.56 -15.67 -7.22
C GLU A 16 -24.19 -15.36 -5.77
N LEU A 17 -23.63 -14.17 -5.52
CA LEU A 17 -23.40 -13.64 -4.17
C LEU A 17 -24.04 -12.25 -4.07
N PRO A 18 -25.14 -12.09 -3.31
CA PRO A 18 -25.70 -10.76 -3.07
C PRO A 18 -24.73 -9.94 -2.23
N LEU A 19 -24.33 -8.77 -2.73
CA LEU A 19 -23.44 -7.87 -1.99
C LEU A 19 -24.13 -7.32 -0.74
N GLN A 20 -23.40 -7.33 0.38
CA GLN A 20 -23.84 -6.77 1.64
C GLN A 20 -22.82 -5.74 2.13
N PRO A 21 -23.24 -4.72 2.89
CA PRO A 21 -22.33 -3.67 3.35
C PRO A 21 -21.22 -4.19 4.27
N CYS A 22 -21.49 -5.26 5.02
CA CYS A 22 -20.52 -5.90 5.91
C CYS A 22 -19.45 -6.72 5.19
N TYR A 23 -19.45 -6.70 3.86
CA TYR A 23 -18.41 -7.36 3.07
C TYR A 23 -17.23 -6.41 2.85
N SER A 24 -16.04 -6.98 2.86
CA SER A 24 -14.78 -6.29 2.60
C SER A 24 -13.95 -7.09 1.60
N ILE A 25 -13.13 -6.38 0.83
CA ILE A 25 -12.22 -6.97 -0.15
C ILE A 25 -10.84 -7.05 0.51
N SER A 26 -10.23 -8.24 0.50
CA SER A 26 -8.87 -8.42 1.04
C SER A 26 -7.82 -7.75 0.18
N ASP A 27 -6.64 -7.48 0.75
CA ASP A 27 -5.46 -7.14 -0.07
C ASP A 27 -5.13 -8.23 -1.09
N ILE A 28 -4.56 -7.82 -2.23
CA ILE A 28 -4.11 -8.74 -3.27
C ILE A 28 -2.91 -9.54 -2.74
N SER A 29 -3.04 -10.86 -2.77
CA SER A 29 -2.00 -11.78 -2.29
C SER A 29 -1.61 -12.77 -3.38
N MET A 30 -0.37 -13.25 -3.38
CA MET A 30 0.06 -14.30 -4.31
C MET A 30 0.00 -15.67 -3.67
N GLN A 31 -0.60 -16.64 -4.36
CA GLN A 31 -0.69 -18.02 -3.90
C GLN A 31 -0.18 -18.99 -4.95
N GLN A 32 0.21 -20.19 -4.52
CA GLN A 32 0.65 -21.23 -5.45
C GLN A 32 -0.53 -21.63 -6.34
N TYR A 33 -0.32 -21.65 -7.65
CA TYR A 33 -1.35 -22.02 -8.63
C TYR A 33 -1.12 -23.42 -9.16
N ASP A 34 0.09 -23.67 -9.66
CA ASP A 34 0.52 -24.96 -10.21
C ASP A 34 1.99 -25.21 -9.86
N GLN A 35 2.67 -26.15 -10.53
CA GLN A 35 4.10 -26.38 -10.33
C GLN A 35 5.01 -25.29 -10.92
N PHE A 36 4.49 -24.47 -11.83
CA PHE A 36 5.25 -23.51 -12.64
C PHE A 36 5.18 -22.08 -12.09
N GLY A 37 4.16 -21.73 -11.32
CA GLY A 37 3.92 -20.36 -10.95
C GLY A 37 2.93 -20.12 -9.81
N LYS A 38 2.73 -18.83 -9.58
CA LYS A 38 1.77 -18.29 -8.63
C LYS A 38 0.64 -17.59 -9.37
N ILE A 39 -0.44 -17.31 -8.67
CA ILE A 39 -1.56 -16.52 -9.15
C ILE A 39 -1.87 -15.40 -8.16
N HIS A 40 -2.34 -14.26 -8.65
CA HIS A 40 -2.87 -13.20 -7.81
C HIS A 40 -4.22 -13.65 -7.29
N THR A 41 -4.48 -13.45 -6.01
CA THR A 41 -5.72 -13.82 -5.37
C THR A 41 -6.26 -12.68 -4.53
N VAL A 42 -7.57 -12.49 -4.62
CA VAL A 42 -8.34 -11.56 -3.83
C VAL A 42 -9.53 -12.30 -3.22
N LYS A 43 -9.95 -11.89 -2.03
CA LYS A 43 -11.04 -12.53 -1.30
C LYS A 43 -12.13 -11.52 -1.02
N ILE A 44 -13.37 -11.89 -1.29
CA ILE A 44 -14.55 -11.22 -0.74
C ILE A 44 -14.82 -11.87 0.61
N GLN A 45 -14.85 -11.05 1.65
CA GLN A 45 -14.88 -11.51 3.03
C GLN A 45 -16.04 -10.86 3.78
N TYR A 46 -16.75 -11.63 4.60
CA TYR A 46 -17.67 -11.10 5.59
C TYR A 46 -16.87 -10.72 6.84
N VAL A 47 -16.92 -9.44 7.21
CA VAL A 47 -16.30 -8.93 8.43
C VAL A 47 -17.38 -8.67 9.46
N PHE A 48 -17.25 -9.30 10.62
CA PHE A 48 -18.14 -9.10 11.76
C PHE A 48 -17.33 -8.92 13.03
N TYR A 49 -17.85 -8.18 13.99
CA TYR A 49 -17.09 -7.80 15.18
C TYR A 49 -17.61 -8.54 16.40
N ARG A 50 -16.68 -8.97 17.26
CA ARG A 50 -16.99 -9.54 18.57
C ARG A 50 -16.34 -8.71 19.66
N GLU A 51 -17.12 -8.41 20.69
CA GLU A 51 -16.61 -7.84 21.93
C GLU A 51 -15.63 -8.83 22.59
N ARG A 52 -14.39 -8.40 22.77
CA ARG A 52 -13.35 -9.14 23.49
C ARG A 52 -12.70 -8.24 24.52
N VAL A 53 -12.25 -8.86 25.59
CA VAL A 53 -11.50 -8.16 26.64
C VAL A 53 -10.07 -7.91 26.11
N GLY A 54 -9.67 -6.66 25.82
CA GLY A 54 -8.44 -6.40 25.04
C GLY A 54 -7.68 -5.09 25.35
N ILE A 55 -6.38 -5.08 25.05
CA ILE A 55 -5.48 -3.91 25.08
C ILE A 55 -4.95 -3.71 23.65
N ARG A 56 -5.32 -2.60 22.98
CA ARG A 56 -4.77 -2.26 21.65
C ARG A 56 -3.37 -1.64 21.77
N PRO A 57 -2.34 -2.17 21.08
CA PRO A 57 -0.99 -1.59 21.10
C PRO A 57 -0.84 -0.25 20.34
N GLU A 58 -1.80 0.12 19.49
CA GLU A 58 -1.73 1.34 18.65
C GLU A 58 -2.35 2.61 19.28
N ARG A 59 -2.82 2.55 20.54
CA ARG A 59 -3.48 3.67 21.23
C ARG A 59 -2.48 4.72 21.72
N ILE A 60 -2.03 5.61 20.84
CA ILE A 60 -1.44 6.91 21.23
C ILE A 60 -2.24 8.04 20.56
N THR A 61 -3.29 8.50 21.23
CA THR A 61 -3.65 9.92 21.22
C THR A 61 -2.82 10.60 22.31
N PRO A 62 -2.12 11.72 22.04
CA PRO A 62 -1.53 12.50 23.11
C PRO A 62 -2.67 13.15 23.90
N SER A 63 -2.60 13.06 25.24
CA SER A 63 -3.28 13.89 26.27
C SER A 63 -4.20 13.11 27.24
N PHE A 64 -3.69 12.90 28.45
CA PHE A 64 -4.40 12.76 29.74
C PHE A 64 -5.43 11.64 29.95
N VAL A 65 -5.01 10.36 29.93
CA VAL A 65 -5.73 9.31 30.68
C VAL A 65 -4.74 8.44 31.46
N ARG A 66 -5.00 8.30 32.77
CA ARG A 66 -4.23 7.52 33.74
C ARG A 66 -4.19 6.03 33.35
N LYS A 67 -3.16 5.32 33.87
CA LYS A 67 -2.92 3.87 33.68
C LYS A 67 -4.21 3.03 33.75
N PRO A 68 -4.39 2.02 32.88
CA PRO A 68 -5.62 1.22 32.82
C PRO A 68 -5.81 0.37 34.08
N LYS A 69 -7.07 0.29 34.56
CA LYS A 69 -7.51 -0.55 35.69
C LYS A 69 -7.92 -1.96 35.22
N PRO A 70 -7.87 -2.97 36.09
CA PRO A 70 -8.14 -4.39 35.76
C PRO A 70 -9.60 -4.77 35.42
N ASN A 71 -10.57 -3.85 35.42
CA ASN A 71 -11.94 -4.10 34.92
C ASN A 71 -12.01 -3.80 33.42
N MET A 72 -11.29 -4.63 32.68
CA MET A 72 -10.75 -4.45 31.34
C MET A 72 -11.70 -3.87 30.27
N ILE A 73 -11.10 -3.06 29.39
CA ILE A 73 -11.70 -2.45 28.22
C ILE A 73 -12.21 -3.55 27.28
N LEU A 74 -13.53 -3.58 27.06
CA LEU A 74 -14.15 -4.33 25.98
C LEU A 74 -13.77 -3.66 24.65
N ASP A 75 -13.31 -4.46 23.70
CA ASP A 75 -12.84 -4.02 22.40
C ASP A 75 -13.54 -4.83 21.30
N HIS A 76 -14.04 -4.15 20.27
CA HIS A 76 -14.64 -4.81 19.12
C HIS A 76 -13.54 -5.32 18.18
N ALA A 77 -13.25 -6.61 18.25
CA ALA A 77 -12.26 -7.24 17.39
C ALA A 77 -12.91 -7.77 16.11
N PRO A 78 -12.38 -7.44 14.91
CA PRO A 78 -12.90 -7.99 13.65
C PRO A 78 -12.63 -9.49 13.56
N GLN A 79 -13.61 -10.22 13.06
CA GLN A 79 -13.54 -11.61 12.63
C GLN A 79 -13.90 -11.67 11.16
N VAL A 80 -13.11 -12.43 10.41
CA VAL A 80 -13.17 -12.47 8.95
C VAL A 80 -13.58 -13.87 8.52
N SER A 81 -14.63 -13.97 7.71
CA SER A 81 -15.08 -15.19 7.07
C SER A 81 -14.96 -15.05 5.55
N GLU A 82 -14.24 -15.97 4.90
CA GLU A 82 -14.02 -15.92 3.45
C GLU A 82 -15.25 -16.45 2.71
N LEU A 83 -15.86 -15.61 1.87
CA LEU A 83 -17.04 -15.98 1.10
C LEU A 83 -16.67 -16.53 -0.28
N ILE A 84 -15.86 -15.76 -0.99
CA ILE A 84 -15.39 -16.06 -2.33
C ILE A 84 -13.92 -15.70 -2.42
N LYS A 85 -13.15 -16.55 -3.10
CA LYS A 85 -11.77 -16.29 -3.46
C LYS A 85 -11.65 -16.34 -4.97
N LEU A 86 -11.14 -15.26 -5.53
CA LEU A 86 -10.93 -15.07 -6.96
C LEU A 86 -9.44 -15.01 -7.23
N GLY A 87 -9.02 -15.38 -8.44
CA GLY A 87 -7.63 -15.19 -8.84
C GLY A 87 -7.46 -15.03 -10.34
N SER A 88 -6.43 -14.27 -10.71
CA SER A 88 -6.00 -14.05 -12.10
C SER A 88 -4.48 -14.09 -12.19
N LEU A 89 -3.97 -14.43 -13.37
CA LEU A 89 -2.55 -14.34 -13.70
C LEU A 89 -2.14 -12.90 -14.02
N ASP A 90 -3.09 -12.05 -14.38
CA ASP A 90 -2.86 -10.62 -14.60
C ASP A 90 -3.20 -9.83 -13.33
N LEU A 91 -2.26 -9.01 -12.86
CA LEU A 91 -2.48 -8.10 -11.73
C LEU A 91 -3.53 -7.04 -12.08
N HIS A 92 -3.54 -6.54 -13.31
CA HIS A 92 -4.42 -5.45 -13.71
C HIS A 92 -5.90 -5.86 -13.66
N ASP A 93 -6.21 -7.09 -14.08
CA ASP A 93 -7.56 -7.65 -13.98
C ASP A 93 -8.04 -7.71 -12.52
N VAL A 94 -7.16 -8.15 -11.60
CA VAL A 94 -7.50 -8.22 -10.17
C VAL A 94 -7.69 -6.83 -9.59
N GLU A 95 -6.80 -5.89 -9.90
CA GLU A 95 -6.93 -4.49 -9.44
C GLU A 95 -8.22 -3.86 -9.98
N SER A 96 -8.52 -4.02 -11.26
CA SER A 96 -9.75 -3.51 -11.88
C SER A 96 -11.01 -4.10 -11.23
N LEU A 97 -10.99 -5.40 -10.91
CA LEU A 97 -12.10 -6.06 -10.23
C LEU A 97 -12.28 -5.53 -8.79
N VAL A 98 -11.18 -5.33 -8.05
CA VAL A 98 -11.21 -4.73 -6.72
C VAL A 98 -11.86 -3.35 -6.78
N TRP A 99 -11.43 -2.50 -7.72
CA TRP A 99 -12.02 -1.17 -7.91
C TRP A 99 -13.52 -1.23 -8.20
N ALA A 100 -13.95 -2.12 -9.09
CA ALA A 100 -15.35 -2.29 -9.44
C ALA A 100 -16.20 -2.75 -8.23
N LEU A 101 -15.68 -3.66 -7.41
CA LEU A 101 -16.36 -4.15 -6.21
C LEU A 101 -16.44 -3.08 -5.12
N GLU A 102 -15.38 -2.33 -4.88
CA GLU A 102 -15.36 -1.22 -3.92
C GLU A 102 -16.35 -0.11 -4.34
N ASP A 103 -16.39 0.23 -5.64
CA ASP A 103 -17.39 1.16 -6.20
C ASP A 103 -18.82 0.68 -5.99
N ALA A 104 -19.06 -0.61 -6.20
CA ALA A 104 -20.38 -1.21 -6.00
C ALA A 104 -20.80 -1.19 -4.52
N LEU A 105 -19.88 -1.49 -3.59
CA LEU A 105 -20.13 -1.41 -2.14
C LEU A 105 -20.43 0.02 -1.70
N MET A 106 -19.68 1.00 -2.20
CA MET A 106 -19.89 2.41 -1.84
C MET A 106 -21.27 2.94 -2.28
N ARG A 107 -21.75 2.50 -3.45
CA ARG A 107 -23.05 2.90 -4.00
C ARG A 107 -24.21 2.02 -3.54
N LEU A 108 -23.94 1.00 -2.72
CA LEU A 108 -24.94 0.05 -2.27
C LEU A 108 -26.01 0.76 -1.43
N PRO A 109 -27.30 0.70 -1.82
CA PRO A 109 -28.36 1.27 -1.01
C PRO A 109 -28.56 0.43 0.24
N CYS A 110 -28.07 0.92 1.38
CA CYS A 110 -28.26 0.27 2.66
C CYS A 110 -28.47 1.30 3.78
N HIS A 111 -29.20 0.87 4.81
CA HIS A 111 -29.49 1.64 6.00
C HIS A 111 -29.59 0.69 7.20
N ARG A 112 -29.53 1.25 8.40
CA ARG A 112 -29.71 0.50 9.64
C ARG A 112 -31.22 0.40 9.94
N ASP A 113 -31.73 -0.83 9.96
CA ASP A 113 -33.18 -1.09 10.12
C ASP A 113 -33.64 -1.27 11.56
N LYS A 114 -32.69 -1.44 12.49
CA LYS A 114 -32.98 -1.80 13.89
C LYS A 114 -32.15 -0.99 14.87
N THR A 115 -32.79 -0.63 15.97
CA THR A 115 -32.12 -0.13 17.17
C THR A 115 -31.37 -1.28 17.84
N LEU A 116 -30.09 -1.07 18.11
CA LEU A 116 -29.25 -2.00 18.86
C LEU A 116 -28.75 -1.30 20.12
N THR A 117 -28.28 -2.08 21.07
CA THR A 117 -27.72 -1.62 22.34
C THR A 117 -26.32 -2.20 22.49
N TYR A 118 -25.35 -1.33 22.72
CA TYR A 118 -23.97 -1.71 22.95
C TYR A 118 -23.61 -1.53 24.42
N THR A 119 -22.69 -2.36 24.91
CA THR A 119 -22.11 -2.16 26.25
C THR A 119 -21.37 -0.83 26.31
N LYS A 120 -20.82 -0.40 25.17
CA LYS A 120 -20.02 0.80 25.02
C LYS A 120 -20.15 1.35 23.61
N ASP A 121 -20.58 2.60 23.52
CA ASP A 121 -20.68 3.30 22.25
C ASP A 121 -19.30 3.80 21.79
N GLU A 122 -18.93 3.46 20.55
CA GLU A 122 -17.68 3.92 19.92
C GLU A 122 -17.83 4.15 18.42
N VAL A 123 -17.05 5.08 17.90
CA VAL A 123 -16.93 5.37 16.46
C VAL A 123 -15.47 5.45 16.06
N GLN A 124 -15.18 4.97 14.85
CA GLN A 124 -13.84 4.95 14.29
C GLN A 124 -13.86 5.50 12.87
N ALA A 125 -12.98 6.45 12.58
CA ALA A 125 -12.72 6.95 11.23
C ALA A 125 -11.30 6.58 10.81
N GLU A 126 -11.17 5.88 9.69
CA GLU A 126 -9.88 5.50 9.11
C GLU A 126 -9.67 6.24 7.80
N VAL A 127 -8.61 7.05 7.74
CA VAL A 127 -8.27 7.88 6.58
C VAL A 127 -7.15 7.21 5.81
N TRP A 128 -7.47 6.73 4.61
CA TRP A 128 -6.50 6.25 3.63
C TRP A 128 -6.16 7.38 2.66
N ASP A 129 -4.90 7.80 2.68
CA ASP A 129 -4.37 8.86 1.82
C ASP A 129 -3.48 8.23 0.76
N GLU A 130 -4.07 7.94 -0.40
CA GLU A 130 -3.44 7.23 -1.51
C GLU A 130 -2.74 8.23 -2.43
N TYR A 131 -1.44 8.05 -2.61
CA TYR A 131 -0.59 8.92 -3.43
C TYR A 131 0.08 8.12 -4.54
N THR A 132 -0.04 8.63 -5.76
CA THR A 132 0.65 8.09 -6.93
C THR A 132 1.57 9.16 -7.51
N ALA A 133 2.81 8.80 -7.84
CA ALA A 133 3.75 9.71 -8.48
C ALA A 133 4.62 9.03 -9.54
N THR A 134 5.00 9.81 -10.55
CA THR A 134 6.05 9.48 -11.50
C THR A 134 7.30 10.28 -11.13
N ILE A 135 8.44 9.61 -11.04
CA ILE A 135 9.71 10.16 -10.59
C ILE A 135 10.72 9.97 -11.71
N ASP A 136 11.39 11.04 -12.11
CA ASP A 136 12.43 10.98 -13.16
C ASP A 136 13.77 10.42 -12.65
N LYS A 137 14.73 10.26 -13.57
CA LYS A 137 16.08 9.75 -13.28
C LYS A 137 16.87 10.62 -12.29
N ALA A 138 16.52 11.91 -12.17
CA ALA A 138 17.13 12.84 -11.22
C ALA A 138 16.48 12.81 -9.84
N GLY A 139 15.36 12.07 -9.68
CA GLY A 139 14.59 11.99 -8.44
C GLY A 139 13.50 13.05 -8.29
N SER A 140 13.19 13.79 -9.35
CA SER A 140 12.15 14.83 -9.35
C SER A 140 10.78 14.25 -9.69
N VAL A 141 9.73 14.76 -9.04
CA VAL A 141 8.35 14.37 -9.32
C VAL A 141 7.87 15.06 -10.60
N THR A 142 7.59 14.29 -11.64
CA THR A 142 7.07 14.80 -12.93
C THR A 142 5.54 14.83 -12.97
N SER A 143 4.89 13.90 -12.25
CA SER A 143 3.44 13.82 -12.13
C SER A 143 3.06 13.27 -10.77
N GLN A 144 1.98 13.78 -10.19
CA GLN A 144 1.47 13.31 -8.90
C GLN A 144 -0.05 13.43 -8.80
N LYS A 145 -0.66 12.48 -8.09
CA LYS A 145 -2.09 12.45 -7.78
C LYS A 145 -2.27 11.98 -6.34
N ALA A 146 -3.24 12.55 -5.62
CA ALA A 146 -3.69 12.00 -4.35
C ALA A 146 -5.20 11.82 -4.33
N ARG A 147 -5.63 10.72 -3.73
CA ARG A 147 -7.01 10.42 -3.40
C ARG A 147 -7.10 10.09 -1.92
N VAL A 148 -8.08 10.67 -1.25
CA VAL A 148 -8.37 10.38 0.16
C VAL A 148 -9.65 9.57 0.21
N ARG A 149 -9.64 8.49 0.99
CA ARG A 149 -10.79 7.65 1.30
C ARG A 149 -10.96 7.62 2.81
N ILE A 150 -12.17 7.85 3.29
CA ILE A 150 -12.48 7.81 4.73
C ILE A 150 -13.46 6.68 4.98
N PHE A 151 -13.00 5.68 5.71
CA PHE A 151 -13.80 4.56 6.16
C PHE A 151 -14.36 4.87 7.55
N PHE A 152 -15.62 4.52 7.78
CA PHE A 152 -16.29 4.73 9.05
C PHE A 152 -16.77 3.39 9.62
N LEU A 153 -16.64 3.23 10.93
CA LEU A 153 -17.12 2.08 11.70
C LEU A 153 -17.79 2.60 12.97
N ALA A 154 -18.98 2.09 13.26
CA ALA A 154 -19.77 2.53 14.41
C ALA A 154 -20.35 1.36 15.20
N PHE A 155 -20.27 1.47 16.52
CA PHE A 155 -20.99 0.66 17.50
C PHE A 155 -21.76 1.65 18.36
N LEU A 156 -23.01 1.92 17.99
CA LEU A 156 -23.81 3.00 18.60
C LEU A 156 -25.16 2.47 19.05
N THR A 157 -25.54 2.84 20.27
CA THR A 157 -26.84 2.49 20.83
C THR A 157 -27.93 3.36 20.24
N GLY A 158 -29.09 2.77 19.94
CA GLY A 158 -30.21 3.49 19.32
C GLY A 158 -30.04 3.67 17.81
N MET A 159 -30.27 4.87 17.29
CA MET A 159 -30.18 5.23 15.87
C MET A 159 -29.66 6.67 15.67
N PRO A 160 -28.52 7.05 16.28
CA PRO A 160 -28.08 8.44 16.25
C PRO A 160 -27.60 8.85 14.86
N ALA A 161 -27.87 10.10 14.48
CA ALA A 161 -27.21 10.73 13.34
C ALA A 161 -25.75 11.06 13.69
N CYS A 162 -24.86 10.99 12.71
CA CYS A 162 -23.46 11.37 12.83
C CYS A 162 -23.12 12.52 11.89
N GLU A 163 -22.14 13.34 12.29
CA GLU A 163 -21.54 14.35 11.44
C GLU A 163 -20.01 14.21 11.43
N LEU A 164 -19.42 14.16 10.23
CA LEU A 164 -17.97 14.10 10.04
C LEU A 164 -17.44 15.45 9.54
N GLY A 165 -16.62 16.11 10.36
CA GLY A 165 -15.91 17.32 9.98
C GLY A 165 -14.56 17.02 9.37
N ILE A 166 -14.34 17.40 8.12
CA ILE A 166 -13.05 17.30 7.41
C ILE A 166 -12.46 18.70 7.24
N SER A 167 -11.14 18.82 7.12
CA SER A 167 -10.42 20.06 6.83
C SER A 167 -10.66 20.63 5.40
N ASP A 168 -11.91 20.63 4.91
CA ASP A 168 -12.31 21.25 3.64
C ASP A 168 -12.31 22.77 3.73
N ARG A 169 -11.53 23.44 2.88
CA ARG A 169 -11.40 24.90 2.83
C ARG A 169 -12.76 25.64 2.79
N ARG A 170 -13.82 25.04 2.25
CA ARG A 170 -15.19 25.61 2.22
C ARG A 170 -15.86 25.69 3.60
N ARG A 171 -15.42 24.84 4.54
CA ARG A 171 -15.87 24.78 5.95
C ARG A 171 -15.00 25.60 6.90
N LYS A 172 -13.88 26.15 6.42
CA LYS A 172 -12.95 26.94 7.26
C LYS A 172 -13.68 28.10 7.94
N GLY A 173 -13.68 28.11 9.28
CA GLY A 173 -14.35 29.13 10.10
C GLY A 173 -15.87 28.96 10.24
N LYS A 174 -16.46 27.91 9.65
CA LYS A 174 -17.88 27.55 9.77
C LYS A 174 -18.09 26.27 10.60
N GLU A 175 -17.02 25.76 11.21
CA GLU A 175 -17.07 24.64 12.14
C GLU A 175 -17.82 25.07 13.41
N VAL A 176 -19.01 24.52 13.61
CA VAL A 176 -19.77 24.66 14.86
C VAL A 176 -19.89 23.27 15.44
N VAL A 177 -19.04 22.95 16.42
CA VAL A 177 -18.93 21.59 16.99
C VAL A 177 -18.81 21.67 18.50
N GLY A 178 -19.39 20.68 19.19
CA GLY A 178 -19.27 20.56 20.64
C GLY A 178 -17.83 20.26 21.05
N ARG A 179 -17.42 20.65 22.26
CA ARG A 179 -16.05 20.40 22.77
C ARG A 179 -15.67 18.91 22.75
N HIS A 180 -16.63 18.03 22.98
CA HIS A 180 -16.43 16.57 22.99
C HIS A 180 -16.33 15.95 21.58
N ASP A 181 -16.61 16.72 20.53
CA ASP A 181 -16.59 16.24 19.13
C ASP A 181 -15.30 16.62 18.39
N ILE A 182 -14.52 17.55 18.95
CA ILE A 182 -13.29 18.03 18.34
C ILE A 182 -12.23 16.92 18.37
N ILE A 183 -11.67 16.62 17.20
CA ILE A 183 -10.56 15.70 17.05
C ILE A 183 -9.25 16.51 17.02
N PRO A 184 -8.26 16.20 17.87
CA PRO A 184 -6.94 16.84 17.80
C PRO A 184 -6.29 16.59 16.44
N VAL A 185 -6.00 17.68 15.72
CA VAL A 185 -5.35 17.62 14.40
C VAL A 185 -3.85 17.86 14.52
N ARG A 186 -3.08 17.28 13.60
CA ARG A 186 -1.62 17.45 13.55
C ARG A 186 -1.18 18.64 12.69
N THR A 187 -2.09 19.15 11.86
CA THR A 187 -1.87 20.29 10.99
C THR A 187 -3.10 21.20 10.98
N GLU A 188 -2.86 22.50 10.82
CA GLU A 188 -3.90 23.52 10.63
C GLU A 188 -4.22 23.75 9.16
N ASP A 189 -3.58 23.00 8.25
CA ASP A 189 -3.81 23.10 6.82
C ASP A 189 -5.25 22.73 6.46
N TRP A 190 -5.78 23.48 5.49
CA TRP A 190 -7.08 23.25 4.88
C TRP A 190 -6.88 22.83 3.44
N ILE A 191 -7.63 21.81 3.03
CA ILE A 191 -7.50 21.18 1.72
C ILE A 191 -8.62 21.63 0.78
N ARG A 192 -8.34 21.61 -0.52
CA ARG A 192 -9.36 21.73 -1.54
C ARG A 192 -9.81 20.32 -1.93
N ILE A 193 -11.04 19.99 -1.58
CA ILE A 193 -11.70 18.74 -1.98
C ILE A 193 -12.18 18.90 -3.43
N GLU A 194 -11.81 17.96 -4.29
CA GLU A 194 -12.23 17.87 -5.69
C GLU A 194 -12.98 16.55 -5.91
N GLU A 195 -14.10 16.61 -6.64
CA GLU A 195 -14.91 15.44 -7.00
C GLU A 195 -15.21 14.49 -5.82
N PRO A 196 -15.88 14.96 -4.75
CA PRO A 196 -16.25 14.09 -3.65
C PRO A 196 -17.35 13.11 -4.07
N GLU A 197 -17.14 11.85 -3.76
CA GLU A 197 -18.13 10.78 -3.85
C GLU A 197 -18.49 10.33 -2.43
N PHE A 198 -19.77 10.02 -2.22
CA PHE A 198 -20.31 9.67 -0.90
C PHE A 198 -20.97 8.31 -0.93
N HIS A 199 -20.91 7.63 0.21
CA HIS A 199 -21.75 6.47 0.44
C HIS A 199 -23.23 6.87 0.42
N HIS A 200 -24.11 5.93 0.08
CA HIS A 200 -25.55 6.13 0.07
C HIS A 200 -26.15 6.66 1.40
N VAL A 201 -25.46 6.51 2.53
CA VAL A 201 -25.98 6.92 3.85
C VAL A 201 -25.87 8.42 4.12
N VAL A 202 -25.17 9.15 3.26
CA VAL A 202 -24.92 10.58 3.43
C VAL A 202 -26.13 11.39 2.98
N ASP A 203 -26.54 12.34 3.82
CA ASP A 203 -27.53 13.35 3.48
C ASP A 203 -26.93 14.37 2.50
N MET A 204 -27.19 14.11 1.21
CA MET A 204 -26.69 14.94 0.12
C MET A 204 -27.30 16.35 0.12
N GLU A 205 -28.54 16.54 0.57
CA GLU A 205 -29.16 17.86 0.65
C GLU A 205 -28.42 18.76 1.65
N THR A 206 -28.09 18.20 2.82
CA THR A 206 -27.29 18.90 3.83
C THR A 206 -25.88 19.19 3.31
N TYR A 207 -25.25 18.24 2.61
CA TYR A 207 -23.91 18.44 2.05
C TYR A 207 -23.87 19.52 0.97
N GLU A 208 -24.83 19.53 0.04
CA GLU A 208 -24.90 20.53 -1.04
C GLU A 208 -25.08 21.94 -0.49
N ARG A 209 -25.90 22.10 0.56
CA ARG A 209 -26.16 23.40 1.19
C ARG A 209 -25.02 23.90 2.06
N THR A 210 -24.37 23.02 2.82
CA THR A 210 -23.49 23.42 3.93
C THR A 210 -22.07 22.88 3.88
N HIS A 211 -21.81 21.92 2.99
CA HIS A 211 -20.61 21.06 2.97
C HIS A 211 -20.36 20.31 4.28
N ASN A 212 -21.40 20.09 5.08
CA ASN A 212 -21.35 19.22 6.25
C ASN A 212 -21.69 17.79 5.84
N ILE A 213 -20.93 16.80 6.31
CA ILE A 213 -21.17 15.39 6.01
C ILE A 213 -22.00 14.81 7.15
N ARG A 214 -23.31 14.86 7.00
CA ARG A 214 -24.27 14.26 7.94
C ARG A 214 -24.77 12.93 7.38
N PHE A 215 -24.88 11.91 8.23
CA PHE A 215 -25.26 10.56 7.82
C PHE A 215 -25.80 9.74 8.98
N HIS A 216 -26.46 8.62 8.67
CA HIS A 216 -26.78 7.58 9.65
C HIS A 216 -25.80 6.41 9.44
N PRO A 217 -24.93 6.09 10.40
CA PRO A 217 -23.91 5.08 10.20
C PRO A 217 -24.50 3.68 10.08
N LEU A 218 -23.82 2.83 9.29
CA LEU A 218 -24.06 1.39 9.33
C LEU A 218 -23.54 0.81 10.65
N ASP A 219 -24.18 -0.28 11.08
CA ASP A 219 -23.92 -0.88 12.37
C ASP A 219 -22.88 -2.01 12.29
N ALA A 220 -21.88 -1.99 13.18
CA ALA A 220 -20.85 -3.03 13.32
C ALA A 220 -20.22 -3.46 11.97
N CYS A 221 -20.06 -2.51 11.06
CA CYS A 221 -19.59 -2.71 9.70
C CYS A 221 -18.74 -1.51 9.30
N GLN A 222 -17.51 -1.77 8.85
CA GLN A 222 -16.65 -0.75 8.29
C GLN A 222 -17.03 -0.56 6.82
N PHE A 223 -17.30 0.67 6.42
CA PHE A 223 -17.66 1.03 5.04
C PHE A 223 -16.96 2.32 4.62
N GLU A 224 -16.75 2.50 3.32
CA GLU A 224 -16.21 3.73 2.75
C GLU A 224 -17.28 4.81 2.78
N LEU A 225 -17.15 5.81 3.66
CA LEU A 225 -18.14 6.89 3.83
C LEU A 225 -18.02 7.95 2.75
N VAL A 226 -16.78 8.36 2.45
CA VAL A 226 -16.50 9.42 1.49
C VAL A 226 -15.13 9.20 0.87
N ARG A 227 -15.00 9.48 -0.42
CA ARG A 227 -13.72 9.61 -1.12
C ARG A 227 -13.67 10.85 -1.97
N PHE A 228 -12.49 11.42 -2.11
CA PHE A 228 -12.31 12.63 -2.90
C PHE A 228 -10.87 12.76 -3.39
N ARG A 229 -10.69 13.57 -4.43
CA ARG A 229 -9.38 13.92 -4.96
C ARG A 229 -8.86 15.18 -4.27
N VAL A 230 -7.54 15.24 -4.10
CA VAL A 230 -6.84 16.42 -3.61
C VAL A 230 -5.63 16.63 -4.50
N ARG A 231 -5.36 17.88 -4.87
CA ARG A 231 -4.10 18.25 -5.52
C ARG A 231 -3.02 18.33 -4.45
N PRO A 232 -2.04 17.41 -4.43
CA PRO A 232 -0.93 17.51 -3.50
C PRO A 232 -0.16 18.80 -3.76
N ARG A 233 0.41 19.39 -2.72
CA ARG A 233 1.39 20.47 -2.92
C ARG A 233 2.64 19.87 -3.56
N GLU A 234 3.41 20.69 -4.26
CA GLU A 234 4.74 20.28 -4.71
C GLU A 234 5.60 19.91 -3.49
N ASN A 235 5.83 18.61 -3.31
CA ASN A 235 6.68 18.12 -2.24
C ASN A 235 8.12 18.38 -2.63
N ARG A 236 8.78 19.28 -1.89
CA ARG A 236 10.21 19.59 -2.09
C ARG A 236 11.10 18.38 -1.85
N GLU A 237 10.67 17.44 -1.01
CA GLU A 237 11.37 16.20 -0.70
C GLU A 237 10.36 15.06 -0.46
N LEU A 238 10.49 13.96 -1.19
CA LEU A 238 9.69 12.75 -0.99
C LEU A 238 10.19 11.97 0.23
N PRO A 239 9.30 11.28 0.98
CA PRO A 239 9.69 10.52 2.19
C PRO A 239 10.63 9.34 1.90
N LEU A 240 10.54 8.78 0.71
CA LEU A 240 11.42 7.74 0.18
C LEU A 240 11.94 8.21 -1.17
N GLN A 241 13.25 8.42 -1.25
CA GLN A 241 13.94 8.71 -2.50
C GLN A 241 14.53 7.42 -3.05
N LEU A 242 14.36 7.22 -4.35
CA LEU A 242 14.78 6.02 -5.04
C LEU A 242 15.52 6.44 -6.32
N ARG A 243 16.74 5.94 -6.50
CA ARG A 243 17.49 6.07 -7.75
C ARG A 243 17.84 4.68 -8.26
N ILE A 244 17.54 4.42 -9.52
CA ILE A 244 17.78 3.13 -10.16
C ILE A 244 18.63 3.37 -11.40
N THR A 245 19.75 2.65 -11.49
CA THR A 245 20.64 2.66 -12.64
C THR A 245 20.75 1.25 -13.18
N GLN A 246 20.62 1.10 -14.50
CA GLN A 246 20.91 -0.13 -15.22
C GLN A 246 22.08 0.13 -16.15
N MET A 247 23.03 -0.79 -16.16
CA MET A 247 24.22 -0.71 -16.98
C MET A 247 24.39 -2.01 -17.74
N LEU A 248 24.51 -1.90 -19.07
CA LEU A 248 24.82 -3.01 -19.95
C LEU A 248 26.12 -2.70 -20.69
N LYS A 249 27.16 -3.49 -20.42
CA LYS A 249 28.48 -3.40 -21.06
C LYS A 249 28.81 -4.75 -21.69
N GLY A 250 28.62 -4.87 -23.00
CA GLY A 250 28.70 -6.16 -23.70
C GLY A 250 27.79 -7.21 -23.04
N LEU A 251 28.37 -8.28 -22.51
CA LEU A 251 27.66 -9.37 -21.83
C LEU A 251 27.52 -9.17 -20.30
N HIS A 252 27.79 -7.98 -19.78
CA HIS A 252 27.72 -7.70 -18.35
C HIS A 252 26.57 -6.74 -18.08
N PHE A 253 25.55 -7.23 -17.36
CA PHE A 253 24.38 -6.45 -16.95
C PHE A 253 24.41 -6.20 -15.45
N GLU A 254 24.34 -4.94 -15.04
CA GLU A 254 24.27 -4.53 -13.64
C GLU A 254 23.04 -3.67 -13.38
N VAL A 255 22.34 -3.95 -12.27
CA VAL A 255 21.32 -3.05 -11.73
C VAL A 255 21.76 -2.58 -10.36
N ARG A 256 21.72 -1.27 -10.14
CA ARG A 256 21.93 -0.66 -8.83
C ARG A 256 20.73 0.17 -8.43
N VAL A 257 20.25 -0.05 -7.21
CA VAL A 257 19.20 0.73 -6.58
C VAL A 257 19.75 1.38 -5.33
N ASP A 258 19.74 2.70 -5.27
CA ASP A 258 20.01 3.48 -4.07
C ASP A 258 18.66 3.99 -3.51
N LEU A 259 18.41 3.69 -2.24
CA LEU A 259 17.17 3.99 -1.54
C LEU A 259 17.48 4.76 -0.26
N LEU A 260 16.84 5.91 -0.09
CA LEU A 260 17.04 6.79 1.04
C LEU A 260 15.69 7.16 1.66
N VAL A 261 15.53 6.96 2.96
CA VAL A 261 14.37 7.49 3.71
C VAL A 261 14.77 8.81 4.35
N THR A 262 14.21 9.90 3.84
CA THR A 262 14.45 11.28 4.29
C THR A 262 13.61 11.61 5.52
N GLY A 263 12.59 10.79 5.80
CA GLY A 263 11.59 11.01 6.84
C GLY A 263 10.46 11.90 6.34
N TYR A 264 9.27 11.75 6.93
CA TYR A 264 8.13 12.59 6.56
C TYR A 264 8.19 13.94 7.29
N HIS A 265 8.64 14.98 6.59
CA HIS A 265 8.66 16.35 7.09
C HIS A 265 7.30 17.04 6.90
N ALA A 266 6.25 16.57 7.57
CA ALA A 266 5.07 17.41 7.76
C ALA A 266 5.36 18.51 8.80
N PHE A 267 6.20 19.48 8.45
CA PHE A 267 6.41 20.82 9.06
C PHE A 267 6.21 20.96 10.59
N SER A 268 6.48 19.93 11.37
CA SER A 268 6.30 19.90 12.82
C SER A 268 7.64 19.53 13.44
N LYS A 269 8.24 20.50 14.14
CA LYS A 269 9.57 20.40 14.78
C LYS A 269 9.68 19.30 15.85
N LYS A 270 8.63 18.48 16.07
CA LYS A 270 8.55 17.46 17.13
C LYS A 270 7.82 16.16 16.74
N CYS A 271 7.50 15.91 15.47
CA CYS A 271 6.93 14.61 15.09
C CYS A 271 8.04 13.60 14.80
N GLY A 272 7.96 12.43 15.44
CA GLY A 272 8.86 11.31 15.21
C GLY A 272 8.95 10.95 13.73
N GLN A 273 10.08 10.37 13.34
CA GLN A 273 10.29 9.84 11.99
C GLN A 273 9.24 8.74 11.75
N PHE A 274 8.14 9.07 11.06
CA PHE A 274 7.17 8.07 10.62
C PHE A 274 7.91 7.12 9.68
N PRO A 275 7.94 5.81 10.00
CA PRO A 275 8.61 4.87 9.14
C PRO A 275 7.86 4.73 7.82
N CYS A 276 8.59 4.43 6.77
CA CYS A 276 8.05 3.76 5.60
C CYS A 276 8.00 2.26 5.94
N GLU A 277 6.81 1.67 5.87
CA GLU A 277 6.55 0.25 6.14
C GLU A 277 6.15 -0.45 4.84
N ASP A 278 6.35 -1.76 4.79
CA ASP A 278 5.97 -2.62 3.66
C ASP A 278 6.51 -2.12 2.30
N ILE A 279 7.77 -1.68 2.29
CA ILE A 279 8.41 -1.15 1.09
C ILE A 279 8.66 -2.30 0.13
N GLU A 280 8.16 -2.16 -1.09
CA GLU A 280 8.37 -3.10 -2.19
C GLU A 280 8.90 -2.34 -3.40
N VAL A 281 10.08 -2.70 -3.89
CA VAL A 281 10.66 -2.19 -5.14
C VAL A 281 10.66 -3.34 -6.15
N ARG A 282 10.02 -3.13 -7.31
CA ARG A 282 9.89 -4.12 -8.38
C ARG A 282 10.68 -3.66 -9.60
N ILE A 283 11.71 -4.42 -9.96
CA ILE A 283 12.57 -4.19 -11.11
C ILE A 283 12.27 -5.31 -12.12
N LYS A 284 11.68 -4.97 -13.25
CA LYS A 284 11.39 -5.97 -14.28
C LYS A 284 12.69 -6.50 -14.89
N ILE A 285 12.71 -7.81 -15.11
CA ILE A 285 13.82 -8.50 -15.76
C ILE A 285 13.35 -8.95 -17.14
N PRO A 286 14.15 -8.73 -18.19
CA PRO A 286 13.88 -9.27 -19.52
C PRO A 286 13.61 -10.77 -19.52
N GLU A 287 12.66 -11.19 -20.35
CA GLU A 287 12.22 -12.58 -20.43
C GLU A 287 13.36 -13.58 -20.76
N PRO A 288 14.27 -13.27 -21.70
CA PRO A 288 15.41 -14.16 -22.00
C PRO A 288 16.31 -14.44 -20.79
N TRP A 289 16.34 -13.55 -19.79
CA TRP A 289 17.26 -13.67 -18.65
C TRP A 289 16.62 -14.31 -17.41
N ILE A 290 15.32 -14.66 -17.46
CA ILE A 290 14.59 -15.21 -16.31
C ILE A 290 15.23 -16.50 -15.77
N TYR A 291 15.83 -17.31 -16.64
CA TYR A 291 16.42 -18.60 -16.27
C TYR A 291 17.57 -18.45 -15.26
N TYR A 292 18.29 -17.32 -15.27
CA TYR A 292 19.32 -17.02 -14.27
C TYR A 292 18.78 -16.90 -12.85
N PHE A 293 17.51 -16.54 -12.70
CA PHE A 293 16.89 -16.28 -11.40
C PHE A 293 16.10 -17.47 -10.87
N ARG A 294 15.93 -18.52 -11.68
CA ARG A 294 15.12 -19.69 -11.35
C ARG A 294 15.99 -20.93 -11.33
N TYR A 295 15.62 -21.88 -10.49
CA TYR A 295 16.22 -23.21 -10.47
C TYR A 295 15.11 -24.24 -10.33
N GLU A 296 15.32 -25.41 -10.94
CA GLU A 296 14.38 -26.51 -10.85
C GLU A 296 14.45 -27.16 -9.46
N LYS A 297 13.28 -27.54 -8.93
CA LYS A 297 13.13 -28.34 -7.71
C LYS A 297 12.43 -29.64 -8.09
N ARG A 298 12.50 -30.64 -7.19
CA ARG A 298 11.75 -31.91 -7.35
C ARG A 298 10.26 -31.72 -7.64
N PHE A 299 9.64 -30.63 -7.17
CA PHE A 299 8.24 -30.28 -7.43
C PHE A 299 8.13 -28.78 -7.73
N GLY A 300 8.44 -28.40 -8.98
CA GLY A 300 8.30 -27.04 -9.48
C GLY A 300 9.61 -26.25 -9.51
N TYR A 301 9.52 -24.93 -9.40
CA TYR A 301 10.69 -24.05 -9.52
C TYR A 301 10.91 -23.18 -8.29
N GLY A 302 12.16 -23.04 -7.89
CA GLY A 302 12.62 -22.05 -6.93
C GLY A 302 13.06 -20.75 -7.58
N SER A 303 13.22 -19.72 -6.75
CA SER A 303 13.82 -18.45 -7.14
C SER A 303 15.03 -18.16 -6.27
N LEU A 304 16.09 -17.63 -6.88
CA LEU A 304 17.27 -17.17 -6.16
C LEU A 304 16.91 -15.99 -5.25
N LYS A 305 17.55 -15.95 -4.09
CA LYS A 305 17.39 -14.89 -3.09
C LYS A 305 18.68 -14.07 -3.01
N ALA A 306 18.54 -12.77 -2.78
CA ALA A 306 19.66 -11.89 -2.55
C ALA A 306 20.41 -12.24 -1.27
N VAL A 307 21.73 -12.10 -1.32
CA VAL A 307 22.62 -12.23 -0.16
C VAL A 307 22.64 -10.90 0.60
N ALA A 308 22.69 -10.97 1.94
CA ALA A 308 22.77 -9.79 2.78
C ALA A 308 24.13 -9.09 2.61
N ARG A 309 24.12 -7.79 2.28
CA ARG A 309 25.32 -6.97 2.16
C ARG A 309 25.67 -6.35 3.52
N LYS A 310 26.75 -6.80 4.15
CA LYS A 310 27.21 -6.29 5.45
C LYS A 310 27.70 -4.83 5.33
N PRO A 311 27.15 -3.86 6.09
CA PRO A 311 27.63 -2.48 6.11
C PRO A 311 28.98 -2.40 6.85
N GLY A 312 29.98 -1.70 6.28
CA GLY A 312 31.23 -1.38 6.98
C GLY A 312 32.53 -2.05 6.50
N ARG A 313 32.52 -2.87 5.44
CA ARG A 313 33.77 -3.28 4.77
C ARG A 313 33.96 -2.49 3.48
N ILE A 314 34.89 -1.55 3.52
CA ILE A 314 35.41 -0.84 2.36
C ILE A 314 35.87 -1.91 1.35
N LYS A 315 35.22 -1.90 0.18
CA LYS A 315 35.53 -2.76 -0.97
C LYS A 315 36.88 -2.31 -1.54
N GLY A 316 37.86 -3.19 -1.51
CA GLY A 316 39.14 -2.98 -2.19
C GLY A 316 40.06 -4.16 -1.95
N LEU A 317 40.61 -4.25 -0.74
CA LEU A 317 41.69 -5.20 -0.46
C LEU A 317 41.21 -6.65 -0.38
N GLU A 318 40.14 -6.97 0.36
CA GLU A 318 39.66 -8.36 0.47
C GLU A 318 39.03 -8.90 -0.83
N ARG A 319 38.37 -8.05 -1.63
CA ARG A 319 37.82 -8.46 -2.94
C ARG A 319 38.94 -8.77 -3.93
N ILE A 320 39.98 -7.92 -3.99
CA ILE A 320 41.15 -8.17 -4.85
C ILE A 320 41.88 -9.41 -4.36
N THR A 321 42.11 -9.58 -3.05
CA THR A 321 42.81 -10.78 -2.53
C THR A 321 41.99 -12.06 -2.72
N MET A 322 40.67 -12.04 -2.54
CA MET A 322 39.83 -13.23 -2.74
C MET A 322 39.52 -13.53 -4.22
N MET A 323 39.45 -12.52 -5.10
CA MET A 323 39.38 -12.72 -6.56
C MET A 323 40.73 -13.16 -7.15
N ALA A 324 41.84 -12.61 -6.67
CA ALA A 324 43.19 -13.04 -7.06
C ALA A 324 43.50 -14.48 -6.62
N GLN A 325 42.79 -14.99 -5.60
CA GLN A 325 42.85 -16.39 -5.16
C GLN A 325 41.74 -17.27 -5.78
N GLY A 326 40.88 -16.73 -6.66
CA GLY A 326 39.86 -17.50 -7.38
C GLY A 326 38.72 -18.07 -6.51
N LEU A 327 38.51 -17.53 -5.30
CA LEU A 327 37.69 -18.18 -4.26
C LEU A 327 36.23 -17.70 -4.18
N LEU A 328 35.81 -16.65 -4.89
CA LEU A 328 34.41 -16.19 -4.90
C LEU A 328 33.98 -15.57 -6.24
N THR A 329 32.97 -16.15 -6.87
CA THR A 329 32.12 -15.47 -7.86
C THR A 329 31.27 -14.41 -7.14
N PRO A 330 31.13 -13.18 -7.68
CA PRO A 330 30.24 -12.17 -7.09
C PRO A 330 28.80 -12.72 -7.03
N ALA A 331 28.10 -12.47 -5.93
CA ALA A 331 26.73 -12.93 -5.79
C ALA A 331 25.82 -12.23 -6.82
N LEU A 332 24.93 -13.00 -7.46
CA LEU A 332 23.99 -12.49 -8.47
C LEU A 332 23.17 -11.29 -7.96
N MET A 333 22.78 -11.32 -6.68
CA MET A 333 22.01 -10.26 -6.02
C MET A 333 22.52 -10.01 -4.60
N GLU A 334 22.74 -8.74 -4.26
CA GLU A 334 23.14 -8.27 -2.94
C GLU A 334 22.17 -7.19 -2.45
N ALA A 335 21.60 -7.35 -1.25
CA ALA A 335 20.71 -6.36 -0.64
C ALA A 335 21.26 -5.92 0.72
N SER A 336 21.34 -4.61 0.97
CA SER A 336 21.81 -4.07 2.26
C SER A 336 20.84 -4.31 3.42
N VAL A 337 19.54 -4.38 3.13
CA VAL A 337 18.44 -4.59 4.09
C VAL A 337 17.31 -5.35 3.42
N GLY A 338 16.41 -5.91 4.22
CA GLY A 338 15.25 -6.63 3.71
C GLY A 338 15.63 -7.90 2.95
N SER A 339 14.78 -8.30 2.01
CA SER A 339 15.00 -9.47 1.16
C SER A 339 14.65 -9.16 -0.28
N ALA A 340 15.47 -9.63 -1.22
CA ALA A 340 15.18 -9.56 -2.64
C ALA A 340 15.14 -10.96 -3.24
N LYS A 341 14.24 -11.18 -4.18
CA LYS A 341 14.16 -12.42 -4.98
C LYS A 341 13.39 -12.14 -6.26
N TYR A 342 13.61 -12.96 -7.28
CA TYR A 342 12.76 -12.94 -8.46
C TYR A 342 11.37 -13.51 -8.16
N GLU A 343 10.34 -12.83 -8.65
CA GLU A 343 8.95 -13.29 -8.59
C GLU A 343 8.36 -13.31 -10.01
N HIS A 344 8.11 -14.53 -10.48
CA HIS A 344 7.74 -14.78 -11.87
C HIS A 344 6.44 -14.10 -12.29
N LEU A 345 5.46 -14.03 -11.39
CA LEU A 345 4.17 -13.41 -11.67
C LEU A 345 4.27 -11.91 -11.96
N TYR A 346 5.23 -11.22 -11.33
CA TYR A 346 5.57 -9.83 -11.64
C TYR A 346 6.63 -9.69 -12.75
N ARG A 347 7.19 -10.80 -13.23
CA ARG A 347 8.38 -10.84 -14.10
C ARG A 347 9.52 -9.93 -13.59
N SER A 348 9.64 -9.82 -12.27
CA SER A 348 10.47 -8.81 -11.63
C SER A 348 11.32 -9.40 -10.51
N VAL A 349 12.49 -8.82 -10.30
CA VAL A 349 13.18 -8.89 -9.01
C VAL A 349 12.45 -7.96 -8.04
N VAL A 350 11.98 -8.52 -6.94
CA VAL A 350 11.20 -7.81 -5.94
C VAL A 350 12.00 -7.69 -4.66
N TRP A 351 12.37 -6.46 -4.32
CA TRP A 351 13.07 -6.11 -3.09
C TRP A 351 12.08 -5.61 -2.04
N ARG A 352 11.86 -6.41 -0.99
CA ARG A 352 10.95 -6.10 0.12
C ARG A 352 11.71 -5.71 1.38
N ILE A 353 11.36 -4.56 1.94
CA ILE A 353 11.93 -4.02 3.17
C ILE A 353 10.77 -3.75 4.14
N PRO A 354 10.68 -4.48 5.28
CA PRO A 354 9.53 -4.36 6.16
C PRO A 354 9.33 -2.96 6.75
N ARG A 355 10.44 -2.27 7.07
CA ARG A 355 10.39 -0.99 7.77
C ARG A 355 11.70 -0.23 7.62
N LEU A 356 11.62 1.04 7.21
CA LEU A 356 12.70 2.00 7.25
C LEU A 356 12.24 3.34 7.86
N PRO A 357 13.06 4.02 8.67
CA PRO A 357 14.34 3.54 9.19
C PRO A 357 14.15 2.32 10.11
N GLU A 358 15.16 1.44 10.16
CA GLU A 358 15.16 0.30 11.08
C GLU A 358 15.04 0.81 12.54
N ARG A 359 14.57 -0.05 13.46
CA ARG A 359 14.47 0.33 14.88
C ARG A 359 15.86 0.77 15.36
N ASN A 360 15.97 1.99 15.88
CA ASN A 360 17.19 2.64 16.36
C ASN A 360 18.16 3.19 15.30
N HIS A 361 17.80 3.20 14.02
CA HIS A 361 18.55 3.92 12.99
C HIS A 361 17.93 5.31 12.74
N GLY A 362 18.78 6.29 12.41
CA GLY A 362 18.32 7.61 11.98
C GLY A 362 17.84 7.59 10.52
N ALA A 363 17.05 8.60 10.15
CA ALA A 363 16.78 8.95 8.76
C ALA A 363 18.08 9.26 7.99
N TYR A 364 17.98 9.33 6.66
CA TYR A 364 19.08 9.63 5.74
C TYR A 364 20.18 8.57 5.65
N LYS A 365 19.90 7.33 6.08
CA LYS A 365 20.77 6.19 5.77
C LYS A 365 20.48 5.69 4.35
N ASN A 366 21.52 5.65 3.51
CA ASN A 366 21.40 5.07 2.17
C ASN A 366 21.41 3.54 2.25
N HIS A 367 20.45 2.92 1.58
CA HIS A 367 20.27 1.48 1.44
C HIS A 367 20.44 1.10 -0.01
N VAL A 368 21.20 0.05 -0.27
CA VAL A 368 21.56 -0.33 -1.63
C VAL A 368 21.14 -1.75 -1.94
N PHE A 369 20.58 -1.95 -3.12
CA PHE A 369 20.43 -3.24 -3.78
C PHE A 369 21.27 -3.26 -5.05
N VAL A 370 21.96 -4.37 -5.30
CA VAL A 370 22.79 -4.57 -6.51
C VAL A 370 22.48 -5.93 -7.10
N LEU A 371 22.37 -5.99 -8.43
CA LEU A 371 22.26 -7.20 -9.22
C LEU A 371 23.39 -7.20 -10.24
N HIS A 372 24.16 -8.28 -10.30
CA HIS A 372 25.23 -8.47 -11.28
C HIS A 372 24.94 -9.74 -12.09
N LEU A 373 24.80 -9.61 -13.40
CA LEU A 373 24.50 -10.70 -14.31
C LEU A 373 25.55 -10.76 -15.42
N GLY A 374 26.25 -11.90 -15.50
CA GLY A 374 27.11 -12.23 -16.63
C GLY A 374 26.33 -13.08 -17.64
N LEU A 375 26.00 -12.48 -18.78
CA LEU A 375 25.29 -13.11 -19.88
C LEU A 375 26.22 -14.06 -20.64
N GLY A 376 25.68 -15.18 -21.09
CA GLY A 376 26.33 -16.10 -22.01
C GLY A 376 26.41 -15.54 -23.44
N ALA A 377 27.30 -16.09 -24.25
CA ALA A 377 27.47 -15.66 -25.65
C ALA A 377 26.23 -15.90 -26.54
N HIS A 378 25.30 -16.75 -26.10
CA HIS A 378 24.05 -17.08 -26.80
C HIS A 378 22.83 -16.38 -26.19
N ASP A 379 23.01 -15.59 -25.13
CA ASP A 379 21.89 -14.87 -24.55
C ASP A 379 21.49 -13.71 -25.45
N GLU A 380 20.19 -13.63 -25.69
CA GLU A 380 19.60 -12.51 -26.41
C GLU A 380 19.63 -11.27 -25.52
N ILE A 381 20.17 -10.18 -26.09
CA ILE A 381 20.13 -8.86 -25.48
C ILE A 381 18.89 -8.15 -26.04
N PRO A 382 17.92 -7.75 -25.20
CA PRO A 382 16.77 -6.98 -25.66
C PRO A 382 17.19 -5.66 -26.30
N GLU A 383 16.53 -5.27 -27.39
CA GLU A 383 16.77 -3.98 -28.06
C GLU A 383 16.55 -2.79 -27.12
N GLN A 384 15.62 -2.93 -26.17
CA GLN A 384 15.31 -1.90 -25.19
C GLN A 384 15.19 -2.51 -23.79
N LEU A 385 15.93 -1.92 -22.84
CA LEU A 385 15.77 -2.20 -21.41
C LEU A 385 14.52 -1.52 -20.87
N GLU A 386 13.98 -2.09 -19.80
CA GLU A 386 12.85 -1.49 -19.09
C GLU A 386 13.19 -0.06 -18.63
N GLN A 387 12.29 0.88 -18.89
CA GLN A 387 12.53 2.30 -18.59
C GLN A 387 12.02 2.70 -17.21
N THR A 388 11.19 1.87 -16.58
CA THR A 388 10.54 2.20 -15.31
C THR A 388 10.57 1.02 -14.32
N ALA A 389 10.62 1.35 -13.05
CA ALA A 389 10.41 0.42 -11.95
C ALA A 389 9.24 0.90 -11.08
N ALA A 390 8.57 -0.04 -10.43
CA ALA A 390 7.49 0.28 -9.49
C ALA A 390 8.00 0.23 -8.05
N CYS A 391 7.62 1.20 -7.22
CA CYS A 391 7.87 1.16 -5.79
C CYS A 391 6.59 1.47 -5.01
N SER A 392 6.24 0.65 -4.03
CA SER A 392 5.09 0.89 -3.15
C SER A 392 5.48 0.77 -1.69
N PHE A 393 4.86 1.58 -0.82
CA PHE A 393 5.07 1.52 0.64
C PHE A 393 3.93 2.23 1.36
N THR A 394 3.84 2.01 2.67
CA THR A 394 2.88 2.70 3.54
C THR A 394 3.61 3.58 4.56
N MET A 395 2.93 4.62 5.04
CA MET A 395 3.39 5.43 6.17
C MET A 395 2.25 5.56 7.19
N PRO A 396 2.33 4.84 8.32
CA PRO A 396 1.30 4.93 9.35
C PRO A 396 1.31 6.31 10.02
N ALA A 397 0.12 6.74 10.44
CA ALA A 397 -0.11 8.02 11.10
C ALA A 397 0.38 9.25 10.29
N SER A 398 0.38 9.15 8.96
CA SER A 398 0.81 10.20 8.03
C SER A 398 -0.26 10.47 6.96
N THR A 399 -0.15 11.61 6.29
CA THR A 399 -1.07 12.08 5.23
C THR A 399 -0.31 12.90 4.21
N VAL A 400 -0.36 12.57 2.92
CA VAL A 400 0.22 13.34 1.82
C VAL A 400 -0.64 14.54 1.45
N SER A 401 -1.95 14.34 1.37
CA SER A 401 -2.94 15.36 1.04
C SER A 401 -3.09 16.44 2.11
N LYS A 402 -2.66 16.14 3.34
CA LYS A 402 -2.92 16.91 4.57
C LYS A 402 -4.40 16.95 4.97
N ALA A 403 -5.23 16.06 4.43
CA ALA A 403 -6.58 15.87 4.91
C ALA A 403 -6.57 15.54 6.41
N GLN A 404 -7.46 16.17 7.18
CA GLN A 404 -7.63 15.91 8.61
C GLN A 404 -9.12 15.75 8.90
N VAL A 405 -9.46 14.74 9.69
CA VAL A 405 -10.73 14.67 10.41
C VAL A 405 -10.60 15.63 11.59
N ARG A 406 -11.40 16.70 11.57
CA ARG A 406 -11.42 17.77 12.57
C ARG A 406 -12.47 17.54 13.65
N SER A 407 -13.56 16.86 13.32
CA SER A 407 -14.60 16.52 14.28
C SER A 407 -15.35 15.25 13.91
N ILE A 408 -15.88 14.57 14.93
CA ILE A 408 -16.89 13.52 14.79
C ILE A 408 -17.97 13.82 15.83
N SER A 409 -19.16 14.21 15.38
CA SER A 409 -20.32 14.46 16.24
C SER A 409 -21.30 13.30 16.12
N VAL A 410 -21.91 12.93 17.25
CA VAL A 410 -22.93 11.87 17.32
C VAL A 410 -24.09 12.39 18.14
N ASP A 411 -25.30 12.34 17.59
CA ASP A 411 -26.54 12.77 18.25
C ASP A 411 -27.01 11.72 19.25
N ALA A 412 -26.23 11.52 20.31
CA ALA A 412 -26.48 10.59 21.39
C ALA A 412 -26.42 11.33 22.74
N GLN A 413 -27.18 10.84 23.72
CA GLN A 413 -27.24 11.45 25.05
C GLN A 413 -25.87 11.45 25.74
N ASP A 414 -25.11 10.36 25.58
CA ASP A 414 -23.74 10.24 26.06
C ASP A 414 -22.76 10.22 24.86
N PRO A 415 -21.68 11.01 24.89
CA PRO A 415 -20.74 11.06 23.77
C PRO A 415 -19.95 9.75 23.65
N PRO A 416 -19.87 9.14 22.44
CA PRO A 416 -19.14 7.89 22.24
C PRO A 416 -17.63 8.10 22.28
N GLU A 417 -16.88 7.01 22.48
CA GLU A 417 -15.44 7.03 22.22
C GLU A 417 -15.15 7.23 20.74
N LYS A 418 -14.17 8.09 20.42
CA LYS A 418 -13.83 8.48 19.05
C LYS A 418 -12.39 8.10 18.74
N TRP A 419 -12.21 7.38 17.64
CA TRP A 419 -10.89 6.97 17.15
C TRP A 419 -10.68 7.45 15.73
N VAL A 420 -9.50 8.03 15.48
CA VAL A 420 -9.09 8.41 14.12
C VAL A 420 -7.73 7.83 13.81
N ARG A 421 -7.64 7.08 12.71
CA ARG A 421 -6.40 6.50 12.19
C ARG A 421 -6.10 7.10 10.82
N TYR A 422 -4.82 7.35 10.56
CA TYR A 422 -4.33 7.82 9.26
C TYR A 422 -3.31 6.83 8.71
N ILE A 423 -3.42 6.51 7.42
CA ILE A 423 -2.44 5.70 6.68
C ILE A 423 -2.23 6.37 5.33
N ALA A 424 -1.00 6.77 5.05
CA ALA A 424 -0.62 7.19 3.70
C ALA A 424 -0.08 5.99 2.92
N ARG A 425 -0.57 5.78 1.70
CA ARG A 425 -0.16 4.70 0.80
C ARG A 425 0.48 5.31 -0.43
N TYR A 426 1.73 4.95 -0.71
CA TYR A 426 2.51 5.52 -1.81
C TYR A 426 2.69 4.48 -2.91
N SER A 427 2.52 4.90 -4.15
CA SER A 427 2.81 4.13 -5.36
C SER A 427 3.60 4.99 -6.33
N TYR A 428 4.86 4.64 -6.55
CA TYR A 428 5.81 5.34 -7.41
C TYR A 428 6.06 4.55 -8.68
N THR A 429 6.06 5.26 -9.81
CA THR A 429 6.69 4.82 -11.05
C THR A 429 8.00 5.59 -11.19
N VAL A 430 9.13 4.92 -11.12
CA VAL A 430 10.46 5.55 -11.10
C VAL A 430 11.18 5.25 -12.40
N GLU A 431 11.64 6.28 -13.09
CA GLU A 431 12.44 6.13 -14.29
C GLU A 431 13.82 5.55 -13.97
N ILE A 432 14.28 4.68 -14.85
CA ILE A 432 15.54 3.98 -14.74
C ILE A 432 16.60 4.71 -15.58
N ASP A 433 17.74 4.99 -14.96
CA ASP A 433 18.92 5.52 -15.63
C ASP A 433 19.63 4.38 -16.39
N ASN A 434 19.23 4.18 -17.65
CA ASN A 434 19.76 3.16 -18.54
C ASN A 434 21.05 3.64 -19.24
N GLN A 435 22.13 2.88 -19.05
CA GLN A 435 23.45 3.13 -19.64
C GLN A 435 23.85 1.91 -20.48
N MET A 436 23.87 2.05 -21.80
CA MET A 436 24.34 1.03 -22.73
C MET A 436 25.66 1.51 -23.34
N GLU A 437 26.73 0.73 -23.17
CA GLU A 437 28.00 0.96 -23.86
C GLU A 437 28.14 -0.07 -24.97
N ASP A 438 28.15 0.41 -26.22
CA ASP A 438 28.45 -0.41 -27.38
C ASP A 438 29.96 -0.61 -27.46
N THR A 439 30.39 -1.88 -27.48
CA THR A 439 31.79 -2.31 -27.59
C THR A 439 32.53 -1.86 -28.87
N GLU A 440 31.89 -1.08 -29.75
CA GLU A 440 32.48 -0.62 -31.00
C GLU A 440 33.38 0.62 -30.84
N SER A 441 33.21 1.42 -29.78
CA SER A 441 33.96 2.68 -29.61
C SER A 441 35.43 2.53 -29.17
N ASP A 442 35.86 1.34 -28.76
CA ASP A 442 37.25 1.09 -28.30
C ASP A 442 38.20 0.64 -29.43
N LYS A 443 37.72 0.51 -30.67
CA LYS A 443 38.57 0.16 -31.82
C LYS A 443 39.14 1.35 -32.60
N GLU A 444 38.67 2.57 -32.36
CA GLU A 444 39.12 3.76 -33.12
C GLU A 444 40.26 4.56 -32.46
N ILE A 445 40.71 4.20 -31.25
CA ILE A 445 41.84 4.89 -30.57
C ILE A 445 43.15 4.10 -30.68
N SER A 446 43.20 3.05 -31.51
CA SER A 446 44.38 2.18 -31.69
C SER A 446 44.84 2.03 -33.14
N GLN A 447 44.63 3.04 -34.00
CA GLN A 447 45.27 3.13 -35.31
C GLN A 447 46.14 4.37 -35.44
#